data_AF-A0A7C3C1E0-F1
#
_entry.id   AF-A0A7C3C1E0-F1
#
_cell.length_a   1.000
_cell.length_b   1.000
_cell.length_c   1.000
_cell.angle_alpha   90.00
_cell.angle_beta   90.00
_cell.angle_gamma   90.00
#
_symmetry.space_group_name_H-M   'P 1'
#
loop_
_entity.id
_entity.type
_entity.pdbx_description
1 polymer ?
#
loop_
_entity_poly.entity_id
_entity_poly.type
_entity_poly.pdbx_seq_one_letter_code
_entity_poly.pdbx_strand_id
1 'polypeptide(L)'
;GSLLKPKFPAALSCRTHALGRIFDVLGALLGQRAPEFLSAAGFSSSPHLMYSGYDKNDEWFQLFQIGFGGIPGRPFGDGTDGHSLWPGFTNVPNEFLEAYFPLRIERYESIADSGGAGKFRGGNGISIHYHFLEKGTIAIHDDRWFIYPWGVNGGTPGQRSHKSIIRTDGREEVLPSKCDDIEVHEGDVLIYNTWGGGGWGNPLEREADLVALDVKRGLVTAEGAKRYGVVLDASGAVDQAATEQLRADMADSICTDVFNYGPDLETLRKNCKAETGLDAPVQPTWDKKTA
;
A
#
# COMPACT_ATOMS: atom_id res chain seq x y z
N GLY A 1 -28.24 9.70 1.13
CA GLY A 1 -27.95 8.33 1.60
C GLY A 1 -26.71 8.40 2.44
N SER A 2 -26.07 7.27 2.75
CA SER A 2 -24.69 7.25 3.26
C SER A 2 -23.76 6.67 2.20
N LEU A 3 -22.45 6.71 2.44
CA LEU A 3 -21.46 6.05 1.58
C LEU A 3 -21.76 4.54 1.40
N LEU A 4 -22.24 3.89 2.47
CA LEU A 4 -22.57 2.46 2.46
C LEU A 4 -24.01 2.17 2.00
N LYS A 5 -24.89 3.18 2.05
CA LYS A 5 -26.28 3.10 1.60
C LYS A 5 -26.62 4.31 0.73
N PRO A 6 -26.05 4.39 -0.48
CA PRO A 6 -26.31 5.49 -1.40
C PRO A 6 -27.80 5.55 -1.75
N LYS A 7 -28.33 6.77 -1.94
CA LYS A 7 -29.67 6.99 -2.48
C LYS A 7 -29.53 7.19 -3.99
N PHE A 8 -30.36 6.53 -4.78
CA PHE A 8 -30.44 6.78 -6.23
C PHE A 8 -30.61 8.30 -6.49
N PRO A 9 -29.94 8.90 -7.49
CA PRO A 9 -29.09 8.28 -8.53
C PRO A 9 -27.57 8.32 -8.21
N ALA A 10 -27.15 8.28 -6.95
CA ALA A 10 -25.73 8.34 -6.59
C ALA A 10 -24.89 7.24 -7.26
N ALA A 11 -23.68 7.59 -7.70
CA ALA A 11 -22.75 6.68 -8.34
C ALA A 11 -22.33 5.53 -7.40
N LEU A 12 -22.19 4.33 -7.97
CA LEU A 12 -21.89 3.09 -7.22
C LEU A 12 -20.55 2.44 -7.57
N SER A 13 -19.86 2.96 -8.59
CA SER A 13 -18.51 2.51 -8.93
C SER A 13 -17.54 2.79 -7.77
N CYS A 14 -16.40 2.09 -7.72
CA CYS A 14 -15.37 2.24 -6.66
C CYS A 14 -15.81 1.90 -5.22
N ARG A 15 -17.01 1.36 -5.00
CA ARG A 15 -17.48 1.01 -3.64
C ARG A 15 -16.62 -0.05 -2.92
N THR A 16 -15.87 -0.86 -3.66
CA THR A 16 -15.02 -1.93 -3.12
C THR A 16 -13.98 -1.41 -2.14
N HIS A 17 -13.47 -0.18 -2.32
CA HIS A 17 -12.54 0.44 -1.38
C HIS A 17 -13.19 0.68 -0.01
N ALA A 18 -14.43 1.14 0.01
CA ALA A 18 -15.19 1.33 1.24
C ALA A 18 -15.55 -0.01 1.89
N LEU A 19 -15.91 -1.03 1.10
CA LEU A 19 -16.18 -2.38 1.60
C LEU A 19 -14.93 -3.01 2.24
N GLY A 20 -13.78 -2.92 1.57
CA GLY A 20 -12.51 -3.40 2.11
C GLY A 20 -12.15 -2.67 3.42
N ARG A 21 -12.40 -1.36 3.50
CA ARG A 21 -12.07 -0.59 4.70
C ARG A 21 -12.90 -0.97 5.93
N ILE A 22 -14.09 -1.53 5.74
CA ILE A 22 -14.92 -2.02 6.85
C ILE A 22 -14.18 -3.12 7.63
N PHE A 23 -13.36 -3.96 6.99
CA PHE A 23 -12.59 -4.99 7.71
C PHE A 23 -11.64 -4.37 8.74
N ASP A 24 -10.88 -3.35 8.34
CA ASP A 24 -9.97 -2.64 9.25
C ASP A 24 -10.75 -1.94 10.38
N VAL A 25 -11.86 -1.28 10.05
CA VAL A 25 -12.65 -0.51 11.04
C VAL A 25 -13.33 -1.43 12.05
N LEU A 26 -13.92 -2.54 11.61
CA LEU A 26 -14.52 -3.52 12.51
C LEU A 26 -13.45 -4.22 13.35
N GLY A 27 -12.32 -4.59 12.75
CA GLY A 27 -11.18 -5.15 13.47
C GLY A 27 -10.67 -4.20 14.56
N ALA A 28 -10.50 -2.92 14.22
CA ALA A 28 -10.11 -1.88 15.16
C ALA A 28 -11.14 -1.67 16.29
N LEU A 29 -12.43 -1.62 15.95
CA LEU A 29 -13.49 -1.44 16.94
C LEU A 29 -13.54 -2.59 17.95
N LEU A 30 -13.49 -3.83 17.47
CA LEU A 30 -13.52 -5.02 18.33
C LEU A 30 -12.23 -5.13 19.15
N GLY A 31 -11.08 -4.86 18.53
CA GLY A 31 -9.77 -4.96 19.18
C GLY A 31 -9.50 -3.90 20.25
N GLN A 32 -10.25 -2.79 20.31
CA GLN A 32 -10.13 -1.82 21.41
C GLN A 32 -10.37 -2.43 22.79
N ARG A 33 -11.15 -3.52 22.88
CA ARG A 33 -11.43 -4.23 24.15
C ARG A 33 -10.59 -5.49 24.35
N ALA A 34 -9.84 -5.89 23.34
CA ALA A 34 -8.93 -7.04 23.38
C ALA A 34 -7.70 -6.75 22.48
N PRO A 35 -6.83 -5.79 22.87
CA PRO A 35 -5.72 -5.34 22.04
C PRO A 35 -4.77 -6.47 21.65
N GLU A 36 -4.62 -7.49 22.48
CA GLU A 36 -3.81 -8.67 22.22
C GLU A 36 -4.29 -9.50 21.02
N PHE A 37 -5.56 -9.36 20.60
CA PHE A 37 -6.12 -10.01 19.41
C PHE A 37 -6.32 -9.05 18.22
N LEU A 38 -6.03 -7.77 18.40
CA LEU A 38 -6.19 -6.74 17.37
C LEU A 38 -5.21 -6.98 16.23
N SER A 39 -5.68 -6.99 14.99
CA SER A 39 -4.81 -6.90 13.81
C SER A 39 -4.59 -5.44 13.42
N ALA A 40 -3.43 -5.13 12.83
CA ALA A 40 -3.16 -3.82 12.26
C ALA A 40 -4.09 -3.52 11.05
N ALA A 41 -4.00 -2.31 10.47
CA ALA A 41 -4.70 -2.04 9.22
C ALA A 41 -3.97 -2.66 8.03
N GLY A 42 -4.72 -3.36 7.18
CA GLY A 42 -4.21 -3.98 5.97
C GLY A 42 -4.28 -3.10 4.75
N PHE A 43 -4.08 -3.74 3.58
CA PHE A 43 -4.33 -3.04 2.35
C PHE A 43 -5.82 -2.66 2.24
N SER A 44 -6.69 -3.63 2.56
CA SER A 44 -8.13 -3.44 2.87
C SER A 44 -8.86 -2.60 1.84
N SER A 45 -8.64 -2.98 0.58
CA SER A 45 -9.14 -2.31 -0.62
C SER A 45 -9.14 -3.31 -1.78
N SER A 46 -9.20 -2.81 -3.02
CA SER A 46 -8.92 -3.57 -4.25
C SER A 46 -8.45 -2.57 -5.31
N PRO A 47 -7.15 -2.35 -5.48
CA PRO A 47 -6.63 -1.45 -6.50
C PRO A 47 -6.93 -2.01 -7.89
N HIS A 48 -7.49 -1.18 -8.78
CA HIS A 48 -7.75 -1.55 -10.16
C HIS A 48 -7.04 -0.62 -11.13
N LEU A 49 -6.57 -1.21 -12.22
CA LEU A 49 -6.12 -0.52 -13.42
C LEU A 49 -7.04 -0.94 -14.57
N MET A 50 -7.61 0.06 -15.24
CA MET A 50 -8.28 -0.12 -16.51
C MET A 50 -7.37 0.46 -17.60
N TYR A 51 -7.25 -0.24 -18.72
CA TYR A 51 -6.57 0.25 -19.91
C TYR A 51 -7.37 -0.16 -21.13
N SER A 52 -7.74 0.80 -21.99
CA SER A 52 -8.55 0.55 -23.17
C SER A 52 -8.13 1.42 -24.34
N GLY A 53 -8.37 0.91 -25.55
CA GLY A 53 -7.99 1.57 -26.79
C GLY A 53 -8.29 0.70 -27.98
N TYR A 54 -7.62 1.00 -29.09
CA TYR A 54 -7.59 0.21 -30.31
C TYR A 54 -6.14 -0.16 -30.60
N ASP A 55 -5.88 -1.39 -30.99
CA ASP A 55 -4.55 -1.82 -31.40
C ASP A 55 -4.23 -1.37 -32.84
N LYS A 56 -3.02 -1.63 -33.31
CA LYS A 56 -2.61 -1.37 -34.71
C LYS A 56 -3.46 -2.05 -35.79
N ASN A 57 -4.29 -3.05 -35.45
CA ASN A 57 -5.20 -3.74 -36.37
C ASN A 57 -6.63 -3.16 -36.30
N ASP A 58 -6.84 -2.07 -35.55
CA ASP A 58 -8.14 -1.46 -35.27
C ASP A 58 -9.08 -2.36 -34.44
N GLU A 59 -8.50 -3.30 -33.67
CA GLU A 59 -9.25 -4.14 -32.74
C GLU A 59 -9.35 -3.46 -31.37
N TRP A 60 -10.58 -3.36 -30.86
CA TRP A 60 -10.83 -2.78 -29.54
C TRP A 60 -10.38 -3.72 -28.43
N PHE A 61 -9.71 -3.17 -27.42
CA PHE A 61 -9.32 -3.89 -26.22
C PHE A 61 -9.74 -3.15 -24.94
N GLN A 62 -9.96 -3.93 -23.87
CA GLN A 62 -10.13 -3.42 -22.52
C GLN A 62 -9.55 -4.39 -21.51
N LEU A 63 -8.48 -3.96 -20.85
CA LEU A 63 -7.93 -4.61 -19.67
C LEU A 63 -8.64 -4.09 -18.42
N PHE A 64 -9.02 -5.01 -17.53
CA PHE A 64 -9.35 -4.73 -16.14
C PHE A 64 -8.44 -5.56 -15.25
N GLN A 65 -7.42 -4.92 -14.68
CA GLN A 65 -6.42 -5.56 -13.85
C GLN A 65 -6.67 -5.28 -12.37
N ILE A 66 -6.59 -6.33 -11.56
CA ILE A 66 -6.75 -6.26 -10.11
C ILE A 66 -5.36 -6.39 -9.48
N GLY A 67 -5.00 -5.41 -8.65
CA GLY A 67 -3.78 -5.45 -7.85
C GLY A 67 -4.03 -5.88 -6.40
N PHE A 68 -2.94 -6.13 -5.69
CA PHE A 68 -2.94 -6.48 -4.27
C PHE A 68 -1.92 -5.65 -3.48
N GLY A 69 -2.02 -5.69 -2.15
CA GLY A 69 -1.11 -4.96 -1.26
C GLY A 69 -0.76 -5.78 -0.02
N GLY A 70 -0.17 -5.10 0.97
CA GLY A 70 0.23 -5.75 2.20
C GLY A 70 -0.93 -6.16 3.10
N ILE A 71 -0.96 -7.43 3.53
CA ILE A 71 -1.84 -7.88 4.62
C ILE A 71 -1.29 -7.35 5.95
N PRO A 72 -2.12 -7.04 6.96
CA PRO A 72 -1.62 -6.47 8.20
C PRO A 72 -0.83 -7.46 9.03
N GLY A 73 0.10 -6.94 9.83
CA GLY A 73 0.66 -7.68 10.96
C GLY A 73 -0.45 -8.04 11.95
N ARG A 74 -0.36 -9.24 12.53
CA ARG A 74 -1.37 -9.79 13.43
C ARG A 74 -0.72 -10.46 14.63
N PRO A 75 -1.44 -10.70 15.74
CA PRO A 75 -0.87 -11.27 16.97
C PRO A 75 -0.19 -12.64 16.82
N PHE A 76 -0.42 -13.31 15.70
CA PHE A 76 0.05 -14.66 15.42
C PHE A 76 0.97 -14.75 14.19
N GLY A 77 1.48 -13.62 13.68
CA GLY A 77 2.46 -13.63 12.61
C GLY A 77 2.42 -12.43 11.67
N ASP A 78 3.41 -12.40 10.79
CA ASP A 78 3.56 -11.36 9.78
C ASP A 78 2.38 -11.34 8.81
N GLY A 79 2.13 -10.15 8.27
CA GLY A 79 1.31 -9.96 7.10
C GLY A 79 2.00 -10.46 5.84
N THR A 80 1.26 -11.11 4.95
CA THR A 80 1.76 -11.54 3.65
C THR A 80 1.92 -10.35 2.69
N ASP A 81 3.01 -10.36 1.92
CA ASP A 81 3.30 -9.35 0.90
C ASP A 81 2.39 -9.51 -0.31
N GLY A 82 1.90 -8.40 -0.86
CA GLY A 82 1.19 -8.36 -2.14
C GLY A 82 0.06 -9.39 -2.28
N HIS A 83 -0.70 -9.62 -1.21
CA HIS A 83 -1.67 -10.71 -1.15
C HIS A 83 -3.10 -10.20 -1.05
N SER A 84 -4.04 -11.00 -1.57
CA SER A 84 -5.46 -10.74 -1.44
C SER A 84 -5.94 -11.04 -0.02
N LEU A 85 -6.76 -10.15 0.56
CA LEU A 85 -7.52 -10.44 1.78
C LEU A 85 -8.77 -11.27 1.45
N TRP A 86 -9.17 -11.29 0.18
CA TRP A 86 -10.31 -12.06 -0.31
C TRP A 86 -9.89 -13.51 -0.59
N PRO A 87 -10.56 -14.50 0.01
CA PRO A 87 -10.17 -15.90 -0.14
C PRO A 87 -10.40 -16.39 -1.58
N GLY A 88 -9.50 -17.27 -2.04
CA GLY A 88 -9.66 -17.96 -3.33
C GLY A 88 -9.22 -17.16 -4.57
N PHE A 89 -8.66 -15.96 -4.39
CA PHE A 89 -8.08 -15.20 -5.49
C PHE A 89 -6.64 -15.63 -5.79
N THR A 90 -6.33 -15.74 -7.08
CA THR A 90 -4.97 -15.93 -7.59
C THR A 90 -4.68 -14.85 -8.62
N ASN A 91 -3.40 -14.49 -8.77
CA ASN A 91 -2.98 -13.54 -9.79
C ASN A 91 -3.15 -14.12 -11.19
N VAL A 92 -3.40 -13.23 -12.15
CA VAL A 92 -3.28 -13.53 -13.57
C VAL A 92 -1.78 -13.54 -13.93
N PRO A 93 -1.26 -14.59 -14.60
CA PRO A 93 0.14 -14.61 -15.05
C PRO A 93 0.46 -13.44 -15.98
N ASN A 94 1.65 -12.87 -15.86
CA ASN A 94 2.06 -11.74 -16.69
C ASN A 94 2.06 -12.11 -18.17
N GLU A 95 2.47 -13.34 -18.51
CA GLU A 95 2.48 -13.83 -19.90
C GLU A 95 1.08 -13.83 -20.52
N PHE A 96 0.04 -14.02 -19.71
CA PHE A 96 -1.33 -13.89 -20.18
C PHE A 96 -1.68 -12.42 -20.47
N LEU A 97 -1.28 -11.48 -19.61
CA LEU A 97 -1.52 -10.06 -19.86
C LEU A 97 -0.80 -9.59 -21.14
N GLU A 98 0.47 -9.97 -21.29
CA GLU A 98 1.30 -9.57 -22.44
C GLU A 98 0.89 -10.23 -23.76
N ALA A 99 0.21 -11.38 -23.72
CA ALA A 99 -0.28 -12.05 -24.91
C ALA A 99 -1.61 -11.48 -25.43
N TYR A 100 -2.45 -10.92 -24.55
CA TYR A 100 -3.81 -10.48 -24.89
C TYR A 100 -3.99 -8.97 -24.93
N PHE A 101 -3.08 -8.21 -24.32
CA PHE A 101 -3.18 -6.75 -24.25
C PHE A 101 -1.89 -6.10 -24.75
N PRO A 102 -1.97 -4.91 -25.36
CA PRO A 102 -0.79 -4.22 -25.87
C PRO A 102 -0.03 -3.52 -24.74
N LEU A 103 0.53 -4.31 -23.84
CA LEU A 103 1.41 -3.85 -22.77
C LEU A 103 2.48 -4.89 -22.44
N ARG A 104 3.51 -4.47 -21.71
CA ARG A 104 4.47 -5.36 -21.05
C ARG A 104 4.59 -5.05 -19.57
N ILE A 105 4.85 -6.08 -18.77
CA ILE A 105 5.14 -5.95 -17.35
C ILE A 105 6.66 -5.90 -17.17
N GLU A 106 7.22 -4.71 -17.02
CA GLU A 106 8.68 -4.55 -16.87
C GLU A 106 9.18 -4.95 -15.50
N ARG A 107 8.34 -4.75 -14.47
CA ARG A 107 8.63 -5.09 -13.08
C ARG A 107 7.37 -5.59 -12.41
N TYR A 108 7.57 -6.60 -11.57
CA TYR A 108 6.60 -7.05 -10.58
C TYR A 108 7.40 -7.50 -9.36
N GLU A 109 7.48 -6.63 -8.35
CA GLU A 109 8.28 -6.89 -7.14
C GLU A 109 7.61 -6.35 -5.88
N SER A 110 7.98 -6.91 -4.72
CA SER A 110 7.59 -6.33 -3.43
C SER A 110 8.35 -5.03 -3.17
N ILE A 111 7.69 -4.02 -2.63
CA ILE A 111 8.31 -2.76 -2.23
C ILE A 111 8.92 -2.97 -0.84
N ALA A 112 10.23 -3.18 -0.77
CA ALA A 112 10.93 -3.34 0.50
C ALA A 112 10.59 -2.18 1.46
N ASP A 113 10.45 -2.50 2.74
CA ASP A 113 10.10 -1.56 3.81
C ASP A 113 8.72 -0.88 3.73
N SER A 114 7.89 -1.21 2.74
CA SER A 114 6.54 -0.64 2.64
C SER A 114 5.58 -1.16 3.71
N GLY A 115 5.81 -2.36 4.25
CA GLY A 115 5.16 -2.85 5.45
C GLY A 115 5.60 -2.09 6.70
N GLY A 116 4.66 -1.85 7.61
CA GLY A 116 4.92 -1.27 8.91
C GLY A 116 5.76 -2.21 9.77
N ALA A 117 6.76 -1.66 10.44
CA ALA A 117 7.60 -2.39 11.37
C ALA A 117 6.79 -2.78 12.62
N GLY A 118 7.08 -3.95 13.16
CA GLY A 118 6.44 -4.48 14.36
C GLY A 118 7.10 -5.79 14.74
N LYS A 119 6.79 -6.33 15.92
CA LYS A 119 7.16 -7.71 16.26
C LYS A 119 6.76 -8.66 15.13
N PHE A 120 5.54 -8.46 14.64
CA PHE A 120 5.06 -8.99 13.38
C PHE A 120 4.87 -7.85 12.38
N ARG A 121 5.57 -7.91 11.25
CA ARG A 121 5.51 -6.82 10.26
C ARG A 121 4.21 -6.85 9.48
N GLY A 122 3.81 -5.68 8.98
CA GLY A 122 2.86 -5.62 7.89
C GLY A 122 3.47 -6.17 6.61
N GLY A 123 2.65 -6.78 5.77
CA GLY A 123 3.04 -7.18 4.42
C GLY A 123 3.44 -5.95 3.60
N ASN A 124 4.35 -6.13 2.66
CA ASN A 124 4.77 -5.11 1.72
C ASN A 124 3.73 -4.95 0.61
N GLY A 125 3.63 -3.73 0.09
CA GLY A 125 2.99 -3.46 -1.19
C GLY A 125 3.82 -4.03 -2.36
N ILE A 126 3.27 -3.87 -3.56
CA ILE A 126 3.85 -4.33 -4.81
C ILE A 126 4.09 -3.14 -5.73
N SER A 127 5.20 -3.15 -6.45
CA SER A 127 5.45 -2.29 -7.60
C SER A 127 5.23 -3.08 -8.88
N ILE A 128 4.28 -2.62 -9.71
CA ILE A 128 4.07 -3.16 -11.06
C ILE A 128 4.32 -2.04 -12.06
N HIS A 129 5.18 -2.29 -13.05
CA HIS A 129 5.48 -1.33 -14.11
C HIS A 129 4.80 -1.78 -15.40
N TYR A 130 3.77 -1.06 -15.82
CA TYR A 130 3.04 -1.34 -17.06
C TYR A 130 3.60 -0.45 -18.19
N HIS A 131 4.34 -1.05 -19.12
CA HIS A 131 4.82 -0.39 -20.32
C HIS A 131 3.76 -0.53 -21.42
N PHE A 132 3.20 0.58 -21.88
CA PHE A 132 2.16 0.57 -22.90
C PHE A 132 2.74 0.44 -24.31
N LEU A 133 2.22 -0.48 -25.11
CA LEU A 133 2.66 -0.71 -26.50
C LEU A 133 1.74 -0.06 -27.54
N GLU A 134 0.59 0.47 -27.12
CA GLU A 134 -0.37 1.16 -27.99
C GLU A 134 -0.92 2.40 -27.27
N LYS A 135 -1.36 3.39 -28.05
CA LYS A 135 -2.10 4.52 -27.50
C LYS A 135 -3.40 4.04 -26.87
N GLY A 136 -3.76 4.61 -25.72
CA GLY A 136 -5.08 4.38 -25.13
C GLY A 136 -5.39 5.33 -23.99
N THR A 137 -6.42 4.97 -23.23
CA THR A 137 -6.80 5.65 -21.99
C THR A 137 -6.73 4.68 -20.83
N ILE A 138 -6.30 5.18 -19.68
CA ILE A 138 -6.33 4.44 -18.43
C ILE A 138 -7.28 5.09 -17.42
N ALA A 139 -7.82 4.25 -16.55
CA ALA A 139 -8.46 4.68 -15.30
C ALA A 139 -7.84 3.91 -14.14
N ILE A 140 -7.67 4.60 -13.01
CA ILE A 140 -7.13 4.03 -11.78
C ILE A 140 -8.19 4.14 -10.70
N HIS A 141 -8.55 3.00 -10.13
CA HIS A 141 -9.37 2.94 -8.92
C HIS A 141 -8.51 2.44 -7.78
N ASP A 142 -7.97 3.36 -6.99
CA ASP A 142 -7.06 3.05 -5.89
C ASP A 142 -7.32 3.93 -4.65
N ASP A 143 -6.77 3.58 -3.50
CA ASP A 143 -6.92 4.26 -2.23
C ASP A 143 -5.56 4.38 -1.49
N ARG A 144 -5.57 4.76 -0.20
CA ARG A 144 -4.40 4.75 0.69
C ARG A 144 -3.21 5.59 0.21
N TRP A 145 -3.43 6.52 -0.71
CA TRP A 145 -2.45 7.53 -1.13
C TRP A 145 -2.31 8.68 -0.12
N PHE A 146 -3.39 9.00 0.60
CA PHE A 146 -3.43 10.12 1.55
C PHE A 146 -3.17 9.67 3.00
N ILE A 147 -3.89 8.65 3.48
CA ILE A 147 -3.78 8.12 4.84
C ILE A 147 -3.03 6.79 4.90
N TYR A 148 -2.21 6.63 5.94
CA TYR A 148 -1.42 5.42 6.18
C TYR A 148 -2.29 4.26 6.72
N PRO A 149 -2.00 3.01 6.33
CA PRO A 149 -2.39 1.81 7.10
C PRO A 149 -1.76 1.89 8.49
N TRP A 150 -2.59 2.03 9.53
CA TRP A 150 -2.11 2.19 10.91
C TRP A 150 -1.50 0.90 11.46
N GLY A 151 -0.45 1.07 12.27
CA GLY A 151 0.08 0.00 13.11
C GLY A 151 -0.69 -0.11 14.43
N VAL A 152 -0.45 -1.18 15.18
CA VAL A 152 -1.10 -1.41 16.48
C VAL A 152 -0.13 -1.98 17.52
N ASN A 153 -0.42 -1.72 18.80
CA ASN A 153 0.34 -2.24 19.94
C ASN A 153 1.86 -2.00 19.84
N GLY A 154 2.27 -0.79 19.45
CA GLY A 154 3.67 -0.43 19.22
C GLY A 154 4.17 -0.60 17.78
N GLY A 155 3.39 -1.28 16.92
CA GLY A 155 3.71 -1.38 15.50
C GLY A 155 3.58 -0.02 14.77
N THR A 156 4.35 0.16 13.71
CA THR A 156 4.35 1.39 12.91
C THR A 156 3.36 1.30 11.75
N PRO A 157 2.94 2.44 11.17
CA PRO A 157 2.17 2.45 9.95
C PRO A 157 2.93 1.83 8.77
N GLY A 158 2.20 1.23 7.82
CA GLY A 158 2.74 0.87 6.51
C GLY A 158 2.79 2.09 5.57
N GLN A 159 3.57 2.02 4.50
CA GLN A 159 3.66 3.09 3.49
C GLN A 159 2.35 3.29 2.73
N ARG A 160 2.23 4.45 2.06
CA ARG A 160 1.06 4.83 1.25
C ARG A 160 1.19 4.35 -0.19
N SER A 161 0.06 4.35 -0.88
CA SER A 161 0.00 4.09 -2.32
C SER A 161 0.60 5.24 -3.11
N HIS A 162 1.25 4.94 -4.24
CA HIS A 162 1.78 5.93 -5.16
C HIS A 162 1.55 5.50 -6.62
N LYS A 163 1.28 6.45 -7.50
CA LYS A 163 1.08 6.22 -8.93
C LYS A 163 1.78 7.32 -9.72
N SER A 164 2.55 6.93 -10.72
CA SER A 164 3.13 7.88 -11.65
C SER A 164 3.28 7.28 -13.05
N ILE A 165 3.28 8.12 -14.07
CA ILE A 165 3.64 7.74 -15.44
C ILE A 165 5.00 8.35 -15.75
N ILE A 166 5.93 7.53 -16.21
CA ILE A 166 7.13 7.98 -16.89
C ILE A 166 6.82 8.08 -18.38
N ARG A 167 6.88 9.29 -18.91
CA ARG A 167 6.65 9.57 -20.33
C ARG A 167 7.90 9.27 -21.15
N THR A 168 7.73 9.08 -22.46
CA THR A 168 8.85 8.84 -23.39
C THR A 168 9.88 9.97 -23.46
N ASP A 169 9.52 11.20 -23.09
CA ASP A 169 10.43 12.34 -22.95
C ASP A 169 11.22 12.33 -21.62
N GLY A 170 11.00 11.33 -20.76
CA GLY A 170 11.63 11.17 -19.46
C GLY A 170 10.92 11.90 -18.32
N ARG A 171 9.82 12.62 -18.58
CA ARG A 171 9.06 13.32 -17.55
C ARG A 171 8.24 12.34 -16.72
N GLU A 172 8.32 12.49 -15.39
CA GLU A 172 7.45 11.78 -14.46
C GLU A 172 6.22 12.63 -14.12
N GLU A 173 5.04 12.03 -14.27
CA GLU A 173 3.75 12.61 -13.91
C GLU A 173 3.12 11.82 -12.77
N VAL A 174 3.00 12.42 -11.58
CA VAL A 174 2.28 11.79 -10.47
C VAL A 174 0.77 11.82 -10.74
N LEU A 175 0.10 10.70 -10.54
CA LEU A 175 -1.33 10.54 -10.77
C LEU A 175 -2.11 10.48 -9.44
N PRO A 176 -3.35 11.01 -9.41
CA PRO A 176 -4.28 10.73 -8.33
C PRO A 176 -4.56 9.24 -8.18
N SER A 177 -4.88 8.77 -6.98
CA SER A 177 -5.27 7.38 -6.77
C SER A 177 -6.64 7.03 -7.39
N LYS A 178 -7.45 8.04 -7.72
CA LYS A 178 -8.75 7.87 -8.40
C LYS A 178 -8.79 8.85 -9.56
N CYS A 179 -8.65 8.35 -10.76
CA CYS A 179 -8.68 9.14 -11.99
C CYS A 179 -9.19 8.28 -13.16
N ASP A 180 -9.68 8.96 -14.17
CA ASP A 180 -10.22 8.44 -15.42
C ASP A 180 -9.72 9.29 -16.61
N ASP A 181 -9.86 8.74 -17.81
CA ASP A 181 -9.49 9.39 -19.08
C ASP A 181 -8.04 9.90 -19.16
N ILE A 182 -7.10 9.23 -18.48
CA ILE A 182 -5.68 9.56 -18.59
C ILE A 182 -5.14 8.96 -19.88
N GLU A 183 -4.73 9.81 -20.83
CA GLU A 183 -4.09 9.36 -22.06
C GLU A 183 -2.70 8.76 -21.78
N VAL A 184 -2.44 7.62 -22.42
CA VAL A 184 -1.13 6.95 -22.46
C VAL A 184 -0.75 6.70 -23.91
N HIS A 185 0.54 6.82 -24.20
CA HIS A 185 1.10 6.59 -25.53
C HIS A 185 2.02 5.36 -25.52
N GLU A 186 2.31 4.84 -26.70
CA GLU A 186 3.34 3.82 -26.88
C GLU A 186 4.67 4.30 -26.24
N GLY A 187 5.27 3.45 -25.41
CA GLY A 187 6.50 3.75 -24.69
C GLY A 187 6.34 4.40 -23.32
N ASP A 188 5.14 4.86 -22.95
CA ASP A 188 4.88 5.34 -21.60
C ASP A 188 4.90 4.16 -20.61
N VAL A 189 5.39 4.41 -19.38
CA VAL A 189 5.43 3.40 -18.31
C VAL A 189 4.65 3.88 -17.09
N LEU A 190 3.58 3.18 -16.72
CA LEU A 190 2.86 3.41 -15.47
C LEU A 190 3.51 2.63 -14.33
N ILE A 191 4.05 3.36 -13.35
CA ILE A 191 4.51 2.84 -12.07
C ILE A 191 3.30 2.72 -11.13
N TYR A 192 2.90 1.49 -10.85
CA TYR A 192 1.75 1.14 -10.03
C TYR A 192 2.19 0.61 -8.66
N ASN A 193 2.55 1.51 -7.75
CA ASN A 193 2.99 1.12 -6.40
C ASN A 193 1.79 1.02 -5.46
N THR A 194 1.50 -0.19 -4.99
CA THR A 194 0.50 -0.40 -3.93
C THR A 194 1.13 -0.15 -2.56
N TRP A 195 0.33 -0.27 -1.50
CA TRP A 195 0.72 0.07 -0.14
C TRP A 195 0.94 -1.18 0.71
N GLY A 196 1.72 -1.02 1.79
CA GLY A 196 1.92 -2.08 2.77
C GLY A 196 0.78 -2.19 3.78
N GLY A 197 0.88 -3.15 4.69
CA GLY A 197 0.07 -3.23 5.90
C GLY A 197 0.76 -2.54 7.08
N GLY A 198 0.02 -2.19 8.12
CA GLY A 198 0.58 -1.76 9.39
C GLY A 198 1.24 -2.92 10.15
N GLY A 199 2.21 -2.60 11.00
CA GLY A 199 2.89 -3.55 11.88
C GLY A 199 2.09 -3.83 13.15
N TRP A 200 2.38 -4.96 13.78
CA TRP A 200 1.81 -5.38 15.06
C TRP A 200 2.91 -5.60 16.09
N GLY A 201 2.73 -5.06 17.30
CA GLY A 201 3.67 -5.26 18.40
C GLY A 201 4.92 -4.38 18.31
N ASN A 202 5.66 -4.28 19.41
CA ASN A 202 6.91 -3.53 19.47
C ASN A 202 7.95 -4.09 18.45
N PRO A 203 8.43 -3.29 17.48
CA PRO A 203 9.46 -3.71 16.52
C PRO A 203 10.74 -4.24 17.17
N LEU A 204 11.11 -3.73 18.35
CA LEU A 204 12.33 -4.12 19.07
C LEU A 204 12.23 -5.54 19.67
N GLU A 205 11.02 -6.11 19.75
CA GLU A 205 10.79 -7.50 20.16
C GLU A 205 10.89 -8.51 19.00
N ARG A 206 11.08 -8.04 17.75
CA ARG A 206 11.29 -8.96 16.63
C ARG A 206 12.66 -9.61 16.74
N GLU A 207 12.76 -10.92 16.49
CA GLU A 207 14.03 -11.63 16.51
C GLU A 207 15.01 -11.03 15.48
N ALA A 208 16.24 -10.72 15.90
CA ALA A 208 17.20 -10.02 15.04
C ALA A 208 17.62 -10.86 13.83
N ASP A 209 17.80 -12.17 14.01
CA ASP A 209 18.10 -13.11 12.93
C ASP A 209 16.96 -13.19 11.90
N LEU A 210 15.71 -13.02 12.34
CA LEU A 210 14.57 -12.99 11.43
C LEU A 210 14.58 -11.70 10.59
N VAL A 211 14.98 -10.57 11.17
CA VAL A 211 15.19 -9.32 10.43
C VAL A 211 16.33 -9.46 9.42
N ALA A 212 17.47 -10.07 9.80
CA ALA A 212 18.55 -10.35 8.87
C ALA A 212 18.11 -11.24 7.71
N LEU A 213 17.27 -12.25 7.99
CA LEU A 213 16.66 -13.09 6.95
C LEU A 213 15.72 -12.30 6.04
N ASP A 214 14.92 -11.40 6.57
CA ASP A 214 14.05 -10.52 5.77
C ASP A 214 14.86 -9.58 4.88
N VAL A 215 16.01 -9.09 5.36
CA VAL A 215 16.95 -8.30 4.56
C VAL A 215 17.54 -9.14 3.43
N LYS A 216 17.99 -10.36 3.74
CA LYS A 216 18.49 -11.30 2.73
C LYS A 216 17.44 -11.64 1.68
N ARG A 217 16.15 -11.64 2.03
CA ARG A 217 15.02 -11.89 1.13
C ARG A 217 14.57 -10.64 0.35
N GLY A 218 15.15 -9.47 0.63
CA GLY A 218 14.76 -8.19 0.01
C GLY A 218 13.41 -7.65 0.48
N LEU A 219 12.88 -8.15 1.61
CA LEU A 219 11.61 -7.68 2.17
C LEU A 219 11.81 -6.42 3.03
N VAL A 220 13.01 -6.29 3.61
CA VAL A 220 13.48 -5.18 4.43
C VAL A 220 14.83 -4.74 3.84
N THR A 221 15.14 -3.45 3.79
CA THR A 221 16.50 -3.03 3.38
C THR A 221 17.46 -3.05 4.56
N ALA A 222 18.78 -2.99 4.31
CA ALA A 222 19.76 -2.89 5.41
C ALA A 222 19.51 -1.65 6.29
N GLU A 223 19.08 -0.53 5.70
CA GLU A 223 18.65 0.66 6.45
C GLU A 223 17.30 0.43 7.13
N GLY A 224 16.36 -0.25 6.47
CA GLY A 224 15.07 -0.63 7.02
C GLY A 224 15.14 -1.51 8.27
N ALA A 225 16.21 -2.32 8.41
CA ALA A 225 16.47 -3.15 9.59
C ALA A 225 16.58 -2.31 10.88
N LYS A 226 17.05 -1.07 10.77
CA LYS A 226 17.16 -0.14 11.91
C LYS A 226 15.80 0.21 12.51
N ARG A 227 14.69 0.07 11.77
CA ARG A 227 13.33 0.22 12.32
C ARG A 227 12.98 -0.84 13.37
N TYR A 228 13.71 -1.95 13.40
CA TYR A 228 13.62 -3.03 14.40
C TYR A 228 14.74 -2.97 15.45
N GLY A 229 15.54 -1.90 15.43
CA GLY A 229 16.76 -1.76 16.21
C GLY A 229 17.86 -2.74 15.82
N VAL A 230 17.81 -3.34 14.63
CA VAL A 230 18.79 -4.35 14.18
C VAL A 230 19.83 -3.70 13.29
N VAL A 231 21.10 -3.97 13.58
CA VAL A 231 22.25 -3.55 12.79
C VAL A 231 22.90 -4.79 12.19
N LEU A 232 23.20 -4.73 10.88
CA LEU A 232 23.88 -5.80 10.17
C LEU A 232 25.32 -5.40 9.87
N ASP A 233 26.23 -6.37 9.94
CA ASP A 233 27.62 -6.20 9.51
C ASP A 233 27.76 -6.25 7.98
N ALA A 234 29.00 -6.09 7.49
CA ALA A 234 29.29 -6.11 6.05
C ALA A 234 28.98 -7.47 5.36
N SER A 235 28.83 -8.55 6.13
CA SER A 235 28.44 -9.87 5.63
C SER A 235 26.92 -10.08 5.59
N GLY A 236 26.16 -9.15 6.18
CA GLY A 236 24.71 -9.26 6.35
C GLY A 236 24.29 -10.07 7.59
N ALA A 237 25.23 -10.39 8.49
CA ALA A 237 24.93 -11.03 9.77
C ALA A 237 24.58 -9.96 10.83
N VAL A 238 23.87 -10.35 11.88
CA VAL A 238 23.51 -9.44 12.98
C VAL A 238 24.76 -9.03 13.76
N ASP A 239 25.00 -7.73 13.85
CA ASP A 239 25.93 -7.17 14.84
C ASP A 239 25.19 -7.07 16.19
N GLN A 240 25.46 -8.03 17.08
CA GLN A 240 24.78 -8.15 18.35
C GLN A 240 24.98 -6.91 19.24
N ALA A 241 26.21 -6.41 19.34
CA ALA A 241 26.53 -5.28 20.21
C ALA A 241 25.89 -3.98 19.70
N ALA A 242 25.96 -3.73 18.38
CA ALA A 242 25.32 -2.56 17.79
C ALA A 242 23.78 -2.65 17.83
N THR A 243 23.22 -3.86 17.69
CA THR A 243 21.78 -4.11 17.81
C THR A 243 21.27 -3.85 19.23
N GLU A 244 21.99 -4.34 20.26
CA GLU A 244 21.65 -4.09 21.66
C GLU A 244 21.69 -2.59 21.99
N GLN A 245 22.73 -1.89 21.53
CA GLN A 245 22.84 -0.44 21.72
C GLN A 245 21.71 0.32 21.02
N LEU A 246 21.43 0.01 19.74
CA LEU A 246 20.39 0.70 18.99
C LEU A 246 18.99 0.46 19.59
N ARG A 247 18.71 -0.77 20.06
CA ARG A 247 17.47 -1.06 20.79
C ARG A 247 17.35 -0.28 22.09
N ALA A 248 18.45 -0.13 22.84
CA ALA A 248 18.46 0.69 24.05
C ALA A 248 18.17 2.16 23.74
N ASP A 249 18.78 2.71 22.68
CA ASP A 249 18.58 4.10 22.25
C ASP A 249 17.15 4.37 21.76
N MET A 250 16.50 3.35 21.17
CA MET A 250 15.14 3.45 20.62
C MET A 250 14.04 3.16 21.64
N ALA A 251 14.34 2.65 22.84
CA ALA A 251 13.34 2.12 23.77
C ALA A 251 12.21 3.13 24.08
N ASP A 252 12.56 4.40 24.28
CA ASP A 252 11.61 5.47 24.62
C ASP A 252 10.85 6.04 23.41
N SER A 253 11.21 5.63 22.20
CA SER A 253 10.60 6.12 20.94
C SER A 253 9.42 5.27 20.45
N ILE A 254 9.17 4.11 21.09
CA ILE A 254 8.10 3.20 20.69
C ILE A 254 6.75 3.77 21.08
N CYS A 255 5.82 3.80 20.12
CA CYS A 255 4.46 4.26 20.35
C CYS A 255 3.77 3.38 21.41
N THR A 256 3.28 4.01 22.47
CA THR A 256 2.56 3.32 23.56
C THR A 256 1.05 3.24 23.33
N ASP A 257 0.53 4.00 22.36
CA ASP A 257 -0.88 3.97 22.02
C ASP A 257 -1.25 2.66 21.33
N VAL A 258 -2.49 2.22 21.53
CA VAL A 258 -3.02 1.00 20.87
C VAL A 258 -2.96 1.14 19.35
N PHE A 259 -3.18 2.34 18.83
CA PHE A 259 -3.15 2.63 17.40
C PHE A 259 -2.07 3.65 17.08
N ASN A 260 -1.21 3.32 16.13
CA ASN A 260 -0.28 4.26 15.54
C ASN A 260 -0.79 4.62 14.14
N TYR A 261 -1.47 5.76 14.03
CA TYR A 261 -2.02 6.25 12.76
C TYR A 261 -0.97 6.98 11.89
N GLY A 262 0.22 7.25 12.43
CA GLY A 262 1.15 8.22 11.87
C GLY A 262 0.70 9.66 12.16
N PRO A 263 1.09 10.64 11.31
CA PRO A 263 0.69 12.03 11.48
C PRO A 263 -0.83 12.23 11.45
N ASP A 264 -1.33 13.21 12.18
CA ASP A 264 -2.75 13.57 12.19
C ASP A 264 -3.19 14.14 10.82
N LEU A 265 -4.51 14.21 10.59
CA LEU A 265 -5.07 14.65 9.32
C LEU A 265 -4.72 16.10 8.95
N GLU A 266 -4.53 17.00 9.91
CA GLU A 266 -4.16 18.39 9.63
C GLU A 266 -2.71 18.46 9.15
N THR A 267 -1.82 17.76 9.85
CA THR A 267 -0.41 17.58 9.45
C THR A 267 -0.31 16.94 8.05
N LEU A 268 -1.07 15.87 7.78
CA LEU A 268 -1.10 15.24 6.46
C LEU A 268 -1.57 16.20 5.36
N ARG A 269 -2.59 17.01 5.61
CA ARG A 269 -3.04 18.01 4.62
C ARG A 269 -1.99 19.07 4.37
N LYS A 270 -1.38 19.59 5.44
CA LYS A 270 -0.33 20.62 5.34
C LYS A 270 0.85 20.14 4.50
N ASN A 271 1.25 18.89 4.65
CA ASN A 271 2.41 18.33 3.97
C ASN A 271 2.08 17.65 2.63
N CYS A 272 0.81 17.44 2.30
CA CYS A 272 0.35 16.58 1.20
C CYS A 272 1.06 16.87 -0.12
N LYS A 273 1.12 18.14 -0.52
CA LYS A 273 1.75 18.54 -1.79
C LYS A 273 3.24 18.23 -1.84
N ALA A 274 3.94 18.48 -0.74
CA ALA A 274 5.37 18.22 -0.63
C ALA A 274 5.69 16.72 -0.58
N GLU A 275 4.86 15.92 0.10
CA GLU A 275 5.09 14.47 0.27
C GLU A 275 4.61 13.64 -0.93
N THR A 276 3.58 14.09 -1.64
CA THR A 276 2.89 13.27 -2.66
C THR A 276 2.87 13.90 -4.04
N GLY A 277 3.20 15.19 -4.20
CA GLY A 277 3.03 15.92 -5.45
C GLY A 277 1.57 16.32 -5.75
N LEU A 278 0.60 15.85 -4.96
CA LEU A 278 -0.83 16.09 -5.13
C LEU A 278 -1.37 17.05 -4.07
N ASP A 279 -2.37 17.85 -4.47
CA ASP A 279 -3.01 18.78 -3.54
C ASP A 279 -3.82 18.01 -2.49
N ALA A 280 -3.88 18.57 -1.27
CA ALA A 280 -4.56 17.92 -0.16
C ALA A 280 -6.07 17.75 -0.43
N PRO A 281 -6.67 16.61 -0.04
CA PRO A 281 -8.10 16.43 -0.18
C PRO A 281 -8.86 17.40 0.75
N VAL A 282 -9.93 17.98 0.21
CA VAL A 282 -10.83 18.87 0.95
C VAL A 282 -11.66 18.04 1.93
N GLN A 283 -11.81 18.53 3.17
CA GLN A 283 -12.70 17.92 4.15
C GLN A 283 -14.15 17.98 3.62
N PRO A 284 -14.86 16.84 3.49
CA PRO A 284 -16.25 16.86 3.06
C PRO A 284 -17.11 17.62 4.09
N THR A 285 -17.93 18.55 3.59
CA THR A 285 -18.94 19.25 4.37
C THR A 285 -20.28 18.55 4.20
N TRP A 286 -20.95 18.27 5.32
CA TRP A 286 -22.26 17.62 5.32
C TRP A 286 -23.31 18.64 5.75
N ASP A 287 -24.26 18.94 4.87
CA ASP A 287 -25.33 19.88 5.16
C ASP A 287 -26.33 19.25 6.15
N LYS A 288 -26.35 19.76 7.39
CA LYS A 288 -27.19 19.24 8.49
C LYS A 288 -28.69 19.21 8.18
N LYS A 289 -29.15 19.90 7.14
CA LYS A 289 -30.56 19.95 6.73
C LYS A 289 -31.03 18.77 5.88
N THR A 290 -30.13 17.88 5.44
CA THR A 290 -30.49 16.73 4.56
C THR A 290 -30.07 15.36 5.11
N ALA A 291 -29.63 15.31 6.37
CA ALA A 291 -29.30 14.07 7.08
C ALA A 291 -30.55 13.38 7.63
#